data_AF-A0A146FSE7-F1
#
_entry.id   AF-A0A146FSE7-F1
#
_cell.length_a   1.000
_cell.length_b   1.000
_cell.length_c   1.000
_cell.angle_alpha   90.00
_cell.angle_beta   90.00
_cell.angle_gamma   90.00
#
_symmetry.space_group_name_H-M   'P 1'
#
loop_
_entity.id
_entity.type
_entity.pdbx_description
1 polymer ?
#
loop_
_entity_poly.entity_id
_entity_poly.type
_entity_poly.pdbx_seq_one_letter_code
_entity_poly.pdbx_strand_id
1 'polypeptide(L)'
;MSSSVVVTDSANQLYNRHVQANLKHTVWSSGCTAWYNNGSAVTAMYPGSVLHFKEAISTIRGEDFDIRYQNNANPFAYLSNGELEWERAEGADLAFYLK
;
A
#
# COMPACT_ATOMS: atom_id res chain seq x y z
N MET A 1 1.42 23.42 1.86
CA MET A 1 1.05 22.20 1.11
C MET A 1 1.04 21.05 2.11
N SER A 2 0.07 20.14 2.06
CA SER A 2 -0.01 18.97 2.96
C SER A 2 0.79 17.78 2.39
N SER A 3 1.30 16.89 3.25
CA SER A 3 1.84 15.60 2.81
C SER A 3 0.69 14.77 2.23
N SER A 4 0.99 13.97 1.21
CA SER A 4 0.01 13.07 0.59
C SER A 4 0.69 11.79 0.12
N VAL A 5 -0.05 10.69 0.20
CA VAL A 5 0.32 9.39 -0.38
C VAL A 5 -0.85 8.96 -1.25
N VAL A 6 -0.62 8.81 -2.55
CA VAL A 6 -1.67 8.42 -3.50
C VAL A 6 -1.16 7.33 -4.42
N VAL A 7 -2.02 6.36 -4.74
CA VAL A 7 -1.68 5.35 -5.77
C VAL A 7 -1.55 6.07 -7.11
N THR A 8 -0.51 5.74 -7.87
CA THR A 8 -0.32 6.30 -9.21
C THR A 8 -1.44 5.84 -10.15
N ASP A 9 -1.87 6.73 -11.05
CA ASP A 9 -2.89 6.40 -12.05
C ASP A 9 -2.47 5.21 -12.93
N SER A 10 -1.19 5.13 -13.28
CA SER A 10 -0.61 4.00 -14.02
C SER A 10 -0.74 2.67 -13.27
N ALA A 11 -0.37 2.62 -11.98
CA ALA A 11 -0.49 1.41 -11.17
C ALA A 11 -1.96 0.98 -11.04
N ASN A 12 -2.87 1.93 -10.78
CA ASN A 12 -4.30 1.64 -10.69
C ASN A 12 -4.86 1.06 -11.99
N GLN A 13 -4.53 1.66 -13.14
CA GLN A 13 -4.98 1.16 -14.44
C GLN A 13 -4.40 -0.21 -14.80
N LEU A 14 -3.11 -0.44 -14.53
CA LEU A 14 -2.46 -1.72 -14.75
C LEU A 14 -3.08 -2.82 -13.88
N TYR A 15 -3.31 -2.51 -12.60
CA TYR A 15 -3.98 -3.42 -11.68
C TYR A 15 -5.40 -3.75 -12.16
N ASN A 16 -6.20 -2.75 -12.53
CA ASN A 16 -7.56 -2.98 -13.03
C ASN A 16 -7.56 -3.87 -14.29
N ARG A 17 -6.64 -3.66 -15.24
CA ARG A 17 -6.49 -4.55 -16.41
C ARG A 17 -6.15 -5.99 -16.00
N HIS A 18 -5.22 -6.15 -15.06
CA HIS A 18 -4.83 -7.46 -14.55
C HIS A 18 -6.01 -8.17 -13.86
N VAL A 19 -6.74 -7.45 -13.00
CA VAL A 19 -7.91 -7.98 -12.28
C VAL A 19 -8.99 -8.43 -13.26
N GLN A 20 -9.37 -7.61 -14.23
CA GLN A 20 -10.40 -7.98 -15.22
C GLN A 20 -9.95 -9.17 -16.09
N ALA A 21 -8.67 -9.22 -16.48
CA ALA A 21 -8.12 -10.32 -17.28
C ALA A 21 -8.19 -11.67 -16.56
N ASN A 22 -8.09 -11.69 -15.23
CA ASN A 22 -8.18 -12.91 -14.43
C ASN A 22 -9.63 -13.25 -14.07
N LEU A 23 -10.44 -12.26 -13.67
CA LEU A 23 -11.82 -12.50 -13.21
C LEU A 23 -12.75 -13.00 -14.32
N LYS A 24 -12.45 -12.71 -15.60
CA LYS A 24 -13.22 -13.21 -16.75
C LYS A 24 -13.28 -14.74 -16.87
N HIS A 25 -12.40 -15.44 -16.16
CA HIS A 25 -12.31 -16.91 -16.14
C HIS A 25 -12.89 -17.53 -14.86
N THR A 26 -13.66 -16.76 -14.09
CA THR A 26 -14.16 -17.18 -12.78
C THR A 26 -15.69 -17.18 -12.75
N VAL A 27 -16.29 -17.77 -11.71
CA VAL A 27 -17.75 -17.71 -11.50
C VAL A 27 -18.27 -16.28 -11.31
N TRP A 28 -17.40 -15.33 -10.98
CA TRP A 28 -17.80 -13.93 -10.76
C TRP A 28 -18.20 -13.22 -12.07
N SER A 29 -17.72 -13.69 -13.22
CA SER A 29 -18.07 -13.13 -14.53
C SER A 29 -19.30 -13.76 -15.17
N SER A 30 -19.97 -14.73 -14.54
CA SER A 30 -21.10 -15.42 -15.16
C SER A 30 -22.39 -14.58 -15.13
N GLY A 31 -22.77 -14.03 -16.29
CA GLY A 31 -24.13 -13.90 -16.83
C GLY A 31 -25.19 -13.09 -16.08
N CYS A 32 -24.93 -12.54 -14.89
CA CYS A 32 -25.92 -11.81 -14.11
C CYS A 32 -25.36 -10.49 -13.58
N THR A 33 -26.14 -9.42 -13.70
CA THR A 33 -25.85 -8.15 -13.03
C THR A 33 -26.06 -8.33 -11.53
N ALA A 34 -25.03 -8.04 -10.75
CA ALA A 34 -25.01 -8.14 -9.30
C ALA A 34 -24.31 -6.91 -8.71
N TRP A 35 -24.34 -6.75 -7.39
CA TRP A 35 -23.65 -5.63 -6.73
C TRP A 35 -22.14 -5.59 -7.02
N TYR A 36 -21.53 -6.75 -7.31
CA TYR A 36 -20.11 -6.91 -7.65
C TYR A 36 -19.84 -6.99 -9.16
N ASN A 37 -20.87 -7.00 -10.01
CA ASN A 37 -20.73 -7.14 -11.45
C ASN A 37 -21.79 -6.28 -12.15
N ASN A 38 -21.36 -5.25 -12.86
CA ASN A 38 -22.27 -4.31 -13.52
C ASN A 38 -22.86 -4.83 -14.86
N GLY A 39 -22.70 -6.12 -15.16
CA GLY A 39 -23.09 -6.75 -16.42
C GLY A 39 -22.00 -6.72 -17.50
N SER A 40 -20.92 -5.95 -17.30
CA SER A 40 -19.79 -5.85 -18.23
C SER A 40 -18.44 -6.14 -17.58
N ALA A 41 -18.29 -5.82 -16.29
CA ALA A 41 -17.06 -5.98 -15.54
C ALA A 41 -17.38 -6.35 -14.09
N VAL A 42 -16.51 -7.18 -13.51
CA VAL A 42 -16.54 -7.48 -12.07
C VAL A 42 -15.83 -6.35 -11.34
N THR A 43 -16.55 -5.59 -10.52
CA THR A 43 -16.06 -4.32 -9.95
C THR A 43 -15.56 -4.41 -8.52
N ALA A 44 -15.90 -5.49 -7.80
CA ALA A 44 -15.66 -5.56 -6.35
C ALA A 44 -14.80 -6.75 -5.89
N MET A 45 -14.44 -7.67 -6.78
CA MET A 45 -13.75 -8.91 -6.40
C MET A 45 -12.23 -8.82 -6.59
N TYR A 46 -11.49 -9.48 -5.71
CA TYR A 46 -10.05 -9.73 -5.88
C TYR A 46 -9.83 -10.95 -6.80
N PRO A 47 -8.86 -10.91 -7.74
CA PRO A 47 -8.63 -11.99 -8.71
C PRO A 47 -7.84 -13.18 -8.12
N GLY A 48 -8.17 -13.64 -6.90
CA GLY A 48 -7.45 -14.71 -6.23
C GLY A 48 -8.08 -15.16 -4.91
N SER A 49 -7.39 -16.03 -4.18
CA SER A 49 -7.83 -16.48 -2.85
C SER A 49 -7.55 -15.43 -1.77
N VAL A 50 -8.24 -15.53 -0.64
CA VAL A 50 -8.01 -14.66 0.53
C VAL A 50 -6.59 -14.85 1.10
N LEU A 51 -6.04 -16.06 1.05
CA LEU A 51 -4.65 -16.32 1.47
C LEU A 51 -3.65 -15.61 0.56
N HIS A 52 -3.88 -15.66 -0.76
CA HIS A 52 -3.07 -14.93 -1.73
C HIS A 52 -3.17 -13.41 -1.52
N PHE A 53 -4.39 -12.89 -1.28
CA PHE A 53 -4.58 -11.47 -0.96
C PHE A 53 -3.79 -11.05 0.27
N LYS A 54 -3.89 -11.83 1.36
CA LYS A 54 -3.16 -11.57 2.61
C LYS A 54 -1.65 -11.49 2.38
N GLU A 55 -1.10 -12.44 1.63
CA GLU A 55 0.34 -12.46 1.33
C GLU A 55 0.72 -11.27 0.44
N ALA A 56 -0.08 -10.96 -0.59
CA ALA A 56 0.18 -9.88 -1.54
C ALA A 56 0.21 -8.49 -0.90
N ILE A 57 -0.58 -8.26 0.16
CA ILE A 57 -0.60 -6.98 0.89
C ILE A 57 0.31 -6.96 2.12
N SER A 58 1.02 -8.06 2.42
CA SER A 58 1.89 -8.16 3.59
C SER A 58 3.06 -7.17 3.55
N THR A 59 3.49 -6.83 2.34
CA THR A 59 4.56 -5.87 2.08
C THR A 59 4.04 -4.76 1.18
N ILE A 60 4.27 -3.51 1.59
CA ILE A 60 3.88 -2.35 0.79
C ILE A 60 4.79 -2.26 -0.44
N ARG A 61 4.17 -2.27 -1.62
CA ARG A 61 4.83 -1.98 -2.90
C ARG A 61 4.97 -0.48 -3.08
N GLY A 62 6.04 0.08 -2.50
CA GLY A 62 6.28 1.53 -2.49
C GLY A 62 6.32 2.17 -3.88
N GLU A 63 6.71 1.40 -4.91
CA GLU A 63 6.79 1.87 -6.30
C GLU A 63 5.44 2.23 -6.93
N ASP A 64 4.32 1.77 -6.35
CA ASP A 64 2.98 2.04 -6.88
C ASP A 64 2.41 3.40 -6.41
N PHE A 65 3.11 4.12 -5.51
CA PHE A 65 2.63 5.34 -4.87
C PHE A 65 3.41 6.60 -5.27
N ASP A 66 2.69 7.71 -5.49
CA ASP A 66 3.24 9.07 -5.50
C ASP A 66 3.22 9.62 -4.07
N ILE A 67 4.40 9.76 -3.48
CA ILE A 67 4.62 10.23 -2.11
C ILE A 67 5.11 11.67 -2.16
N ARG A 68 4.32 12.59 -1.61
CA ARG A 68 4.66 14.02 -1.51
C ARG A 68 4.81 14.43 -0.07
N TYR A 69 5.91 15.10 0.24
CA TYR A 69 6.25 15.58 1.58
C TYR A 69 5.80 17.04 1.75
N GLN A 70 5.42 17.44 2.97
CA GLN A 70 5.18 18.86 3.27
C GLN A 70 6.45 19.71 3.05
N ASN A 71 7.59 19.19 3.50
CA ASN A 71 8.89 19.85 3.35
C ASN A 71 9.65 19.27 2.15
N ASN A 72 9.39 19.80 0.96
CA ASN A 72 10.10 19.40 -0.25
C ASN A 72 11.60 19.78 -0.23
N ALA A 73 11.99 20.78 0.58
CA ALA A 73 13.38 21.20 0.69
C ALA A 73 14.21 20.23 1.57
N ASN A 74 13.57 19.63 2.59
CA ASN A 74 14.20 18.63 3.44
C ASN A 74 13.17 17.56 3.90
N PRO A 75 12.98 16.49 3.09
CA PRO A 75 12.15 15.35 3.48
C PRO A 75 12.65 14.62 4.72
N PHE A 76 13.93 14.78 5.08
CA PHE A 76 14.56 14.14 6.23
C PHE A 76 14.43 14.92 7.53
N ALA A 77 13.70 16.05 7.53
CA ALA A 77 13.49 16.86 8.73
C ALA A 77 12.84 16.07 9.88
N TYR A 78 12.14 14.97 9.59
CA TYR A 78 11.56 14.09 10.62
C TYR A 78 12.61 13.40 11.51
N LEU A 79 13.87 13.31 11.07
CA LEU A 79 14.97 12.75 11.86
C LEU A 79 15.42 13.68 12.99
N SER A 80 14.99 14.95 12.99
CA SER A 80 15.25 15.93 14.05
C SER A 80 16.75 16.00 14.41
N ASN A 81 17.07 15.92 15.71
CA ASN A 81 18.42 15.94 16.27
C ASN A 81 19.13 14.57 16.27
N GLY A 82 18.52 13.52 15.70
CA GLY A 82 19.13 12.20 15.59
C GLY A 82 19.22 11.42 16.91
N GLU A 83 18.48 11.83 17.94
CA GLU A 83 18.45 11.17 19.25
C GLU A 83 17.03 10.73 19.60
N LEU A 84 16.92 9.61 20.32
CA LEU A 84 15.66 9.16 20.89
C LEU A 84 15.44 9.83 22.25
N GLU A 85 14.18 10.12 22.58
CA GLU A 85 13.84 10.81 23.84
C GLU A 85 14.40 10.10 25.09
N TRP A 86 14.40 8.77 25.09
CA TRP A 86 14.85 7.94 26.20
C TRP A 86 16.37 7.89 26.36
N GLU A 87 17.16 8.27 25.36
CA GLU A 87 18.64 8.29 25.45
C GLU A 87 19.13 9.30 26.49
N ARG A 88 18.31 10.30 26.82
CA ARG A 88 18.61 11.34 27.81
C ARG A 88 18.23 10.95 29.23
N ALA A 89 17.62 9.77 29.43
CA ALA A 89 17.23 9.32 30.76
C ALA A 89 18.47 8.94 31.60
N GLU A 90 18.46 9.28 32.88
CA GLU A 90 19.53 8.88 33.79
C GLU A 90 19.59 7.35 33.90
N GLY A 91 20.77 6.77 33.65
CA GLY A 91 20.98 5.33 33.65
C GLY A 91 20.52 4.58 32.40
N ALA A 92 20.20 5.27 31.30
CA ALA A 92 19.86 4.64 30.03
C ALA A 92 21.00 3.73 29.51
N ASP A 93 20.67 2.48 29.16
CA ASP A 93 21.59 1.57 28.50
C ASP A 93 21.64 1.89 26.99
N LEU A 94 22.65 2.66 26.60
CA LEU A 94 22.88 3.07 25.20
C LEU A 94 23.51 1.95 24.35
N ALA A 95 23.88 0.83 24.95
CA ALA A 95 24.62 -0.26 24.32
C ALA A 95 23.86 -1.60 24.38
N PHE A 96 22.55 -1.61 24.65
CA PHE A 96 21.73 -2.82 24.80
C PHE A 96 21.80 -3.80 23.62
N TYR A 97 22.17 -3.30 22.43
CA TYR A 97 22.29 -4.07 21.18
C TYR A 97 23.68 -4.69 20.96
N LEU A 98 24.70 -4.26 21.71
CA LEU A 98 26.03 -4.88 21.69
C LEU A 98 26.01 -6.13 22.58
N LYS A 99 26.22 -7.30 21.98
CA LYS A 99 26.32 -8.60 22.66
C LYS A 99 27.73 -9.16 22.55
#